data_AF-A0A2G2YRV3-F1
#
_entry.id   AF-A0A2G2YRV3-F1
#
_cell.length_a   1.000
_cell.length_b   1.000
_cell.length_c   1.000
_cell.angle_alpha   90.00
_cell.angle_beta   90.00
_cell.angle_gamma   90.00
#
_symmetry.space_group_name_H-M   'P 1'
#
loop_
_entity.id
_entity.type
_entity.pdbx_description
1 polymer ?
#
loop_
_entity_poly.entity_id
_entity_poly.type
_entity_poly.pdbx_seq_one_letter_code
_entity_poly.pdbx_strand_id
1 'polypeptide(L)'
;MVGKIMLTEFFIMNKTNPDAMKLSLLYKEFPAYFVWSPTYKMWTHRKQCSVIGRVVTSHPTERERYNFRLLLMNVRGPKLYEDSIKVDGKYCSTFREST
;
A
#
# COMPACT_ATOMS: atom_id res chain seq x y z
N MET A 1 16.55 -3.23 10.69
CA MET A 1 15.22 -3.09 11.32
C MET A 1 14.39 -2.22 10.39
N VAL A 2 13.39 -2.78 9.70
CA VAL A 2 12.55 -2.00 8.79
C VAL A 2 11.69 -1.05 9.63
N GLY A 3 11.78 0.26 9.40
CA GLY A 3 11.04 1.25 10.18
C GLY A 3 9.53 1.11 9.98
N LYS A 4 8.74 1.30 11.05
CA LYS A 4 7.28 1.35 10.96
C LYS A 4 6.85 2.59 10.20
N ILE A 5 6.43 2.39 8.95
CA ILE A 5 5.87 3.40 8.07
C ILE A 5 4.49 2.96 7.58
N MET A 6 3.69 3.89 7.05
CA MET A 6 2.32 3.62 6.60
C MET A 6 2.21 2.39 5.68
N LEU A 7 3.18 2.22 4.79
CA LEU A 7 3.23 1.12 3.84
C LEU A 7 3.49 -0.24 4.50
N THR A 8 4.46 -0.33 5.40
CA THR A 8 4.79 -1.60 6.07
C THR A 8 3.65 -2.06 6.95
N GLU A 9 2.99 -1.11 7.61
CA GLU A 9 1.81 -1.38 8.42
C GLU A 9 0.58 -1.72 7.58
N PHE A 10 0.46 -1.21 6.34
CA PHE A 10 -0.59 -1.63 5.41
C PHE A 10 -0.46 -3.12 5.06
N PHE A 11 0.75 -3.58 4.76
CA PHE A 11 1.01 -5.01 4.52
C PHE A 11 0.68 -5.87 5.74
N ILE A 12 1.08 -5.42 6.94
CA ILE A 12 0.76 -6.10 8.19
C ILE A 12 -0.76 -6.18 8.38
N MET A 13 -1.50 -5.10 8.15
CA MET A 13 -2.96 -5.10 8.26
C MET A 13 -3.62 -6.06 7.28
N ASN A 14 -3.19 -6.10 6.01
CA ASN A 14 -3.69 -7.08 5.04
C ASN A 14 -3.35 -8.53 5.42
N LYS A 15 -2.42 -8.76 6.35
CA LYS A 15 -2.05 -10.08 6.86
C LYS A 15 -2.74 -10.43 8.19
N THR A 16 -3.01 -9.46 9.05
CA THR A 16 -3.47 -9.71 10.43
C THR A 16 -4.91 -9.29 10.70
N ASN A 17 -5.44 -8.32 9.94
CA ASN A 17 -6.76 -7.77 10.17
C ASN A 17 -7.80 -8.45 9.24
N PRO A 18 -8.82 -9.15 9.80
CA PRO A 18 -9.83 -9.84 9.00
C PRO A 18 -10.62 -8.92 8.07
N ASP A 19 -10.89 -7.67 8.47
CA ASP A 19 -11.62 -6.72 7.64
C ASP A 19 -10.76 -6.26 6.47
N ALA A 20 -9.48 -5.95 6.69
CA ALA A 20 -8.54 -5.62 5.62
C ALA A 20 -8.38 -6.78 4.63
N MET A 21 -8.28 -8.01 5.13
CA MET A 21 -8.25 -9.23 4.32
C MET A 21 -9.50 -9.41 3.48
N LYS A 22 -10.68 -9.19 4.08
CA LYS A 22 -11.98 -9.34 3.41
C LYS A 22 -12.22 -8.28 2.35
N LEU A 23 -11.83 -7.03 2.63
CA LEU A 23 -12.03 -5.90 1.72
C LEU A 23 -11.03 -5.91 0.55
N SER A 24 -9.86 -6.54 0.70
CA SER A 24 -8.83 -6.67 -0.35
C SER A 24 -8.56 -5.34 -1.07
N LEU A 25 -8.30 -4.29 -0.30
CA LEU A 25 -8.24 -2.91 -0.79
C LEU A 25 -6.93 -2.61 -1.52
N LEU A 26 -6.99 -1.68 -2.47
CA LEU A 26 -5.80 -1.00 -3.01
C LEU A 26 -5.24 -0.03 -1.97
N TYR A 27 -3.95 0.29 -2.06
CA TYR A 27 -3.34 1.27 -1.13
C TYR A 27 -4.03 2.65 -1.21
N LYS A 28 -4.55 3.02 -2.40
CA LYS A 28 -5.32 4.27 -2.59
C LYS A 28 -6.72 4.27 -1.94
N GLU A 29 -7.31 3.09 -1.78
CA GLU A 29 -8.62 2.89 -1.17
C GLU A 29 -8.50 2.70 0.34
N PHE A 30 -7.33 2.27 0.82
CA PHE A 30 -7.09 1.98 2.24
C PHE A 30 -7.42 3.14 3.19
N PRO A 31 -7.04 4.41 2.90
CA PRO A 31 -7.39 5.54 3.75
C PRO A 31 -8.89 5.83 3.84
N ALA A 32 -9.71 5.30 2.91
CA ALA A 32 -11.16 5.44 2.98
C ALA A 32 -11.76 4.61 4.12
N TYR A 33 -11.13 3.48 4.46
CA TYR A 33 -11.60 2.52 5.48
C TYR A 33 -10.77 2.54 6.76
N PHE A 34 -9.51 2.93 6.66
CA PHE A 34 -8.56 2.95 7.78
C PHE A 34 -7.94 4.34 7.95
N VAL A 35 -7.62 4.69 9.20
CA VAL A 35 -6.95 5.95 9.55
C VAL A 35 -5.57 5.64 10.10
N TRP A 36 -4.55 6.35 9.60
CA TRP A 36 -3.20 6.25 10.14
C TRP A 36 -3.11 7.01 11.46
N SER A 37 -2.71 6.32 12.53
CA SER A 37 -2.33 6.97 13.77
C SER A 37 -0.82 7.25 13.78
N PRO A 38 -0.38 8.51 13.65
CA PRO A 38 1.04 8.84 13.73
C PRO A 38 1.63 8.57 15.13
N THR A 39 0.79 8.68 16.17
CA THR A 39 1.16 8.41 17.57
C THR A 39 1.52 6.94 17.78
N TYR A 40 0.64 6.04 17.33
CA TYR A 40 0.81 4.59 17.52
C TYR A 40 1.52 3.91 16.36
N LYS A 41 1.79 4.66 15.26
CA LYS A 41 2.32 4.16 13.98
C LYS A 41 1.60 2.91 13.51
N MET A 42 0.27 2.95 13.49
CA MET A 42 -0.59 1.85 13.07
C MET A 42 -1.83 2.37 12.36
N TRP A 43 -2.44 1.50 11.58
CA TRP A 43 -3.75 1.74 10.98
C TRP A 43 -4.86 1.27 11.92
N THR A 44 -5.88 2.09 12.09
CA THR A 44 -7.08 1.74 12.85
C THR A 44 -8.31 1.84 11.97
N HIS A 45 -9.33 1.03 12.26
CA HIS A 45 -10.58 1.09 11.52
C HIS A 45 -11.20 2.47 11.66
N ARG A 46 -11.56 3.09 10.54
CA ARG A 46 -12.23 4.38 10.53
C ARG A 46 -13.62 4.22 11.14
N LYS A 47 -13.95 5.06 12.12
CA LYS A 47 -15.24 5.01 12.83
C LYS A 47 -16.31 5.93 12.21
N GLN A 48 -15.91 6.97 11.47
CA GLN A 48 -16.81 7.99 10.90
C GLN A 48 -16.33 8.49 9.52
N CYS A 49 -17.30 8.75 8.63
CA CYS A 49 -17.19 9.31 7.26
C CYS A 49 -16.50 8.44 6.18
N SER A 50 -17.15 8.29 5.02
CA SER A 50 -16.53 7.73 3.80
C SER A 50 -15.83 8.85 3.02
N VAL A 51 -14.53 8.72 2.78
CA VAL A 51 -13.75 9.71 2.01
C VAL A 51 -13.11 9.02 0.81
N ILE A 52 -13.21 9.61 -0.37
CA ILE A 52 -12.45 9.15 -1.55
C ILE A 52 -10.98 9.48 -1.29
N GLY A 53 -10.13 8.45 -1.17
CA GLY A 53 -8.71 8.61 -0.86
C GLY A 53 -7.99 9.50 -1.87
N ARG A 54 -7.50 10.67 -1.44
CA ARG A 54 -6.59 11.49 -2.25
C ARG A 54 -5.20 10.86 -2.21
N VAL A 55 -4.75 10.31 -3.34
CA VAL A 55 -3.37 9.85 -3.49
C VAL A 55 -2.49 11.06 -3.76
N VAL A 56 -1.45 11.24 -2.93
CA VAL A 56 -0.45 12.29 -3.12
C VAL A 56 0.27 12.06 -4.45
N THR A 57 0.18 13.04 -5.36
CA THR A 57 0.92 13.07 -6.63
C THR A 57 2.42 13.13 -6.34
N SER A 58 3.19 12.21 -6.94
CA SER A 58 4.67 12.25 -6.89
C SER A 58 5.22 12.90 -8.13
N HIS A 59 6.33 13.59 -7.97
CA HIS A 59 7.08 14.10 -9.11
C HIS A 59 7.73 12.92 -9.87
N PRO A 60 7.61 12.87 -11.21
CA PRO A 60 8.10 11.75 -12.03
C PRO A 60 9.64 11.57 -12.04
N THR A 61 10.41 12.52 -11.48
CA THR A 61 11.87 12.40 -11.35
C THR A 61 12.31 11.38 -10.29
N GLU A 62 11.42 10.97 -9.38
CA GLU A 62 11.69 9.89 -8.42
C GLU A 62 11.25 8.54 -9.00
N ARG A 63 11.96 8.08 -10.05
CA ARG A 63 11.61 6.92 -10.88
C ARG A 63 11.18 5.69 -10.06
N GLU A 64 11.91 5.39 -8.99
CA GLU A 64 11.64 4.26 -8.09
C GLU A 64 10.34 4.43 -7.28
N ARG A 65 10.09 5.63 -6.75
CA ARG A 65 8.88 5.94 -5.98
C ARG A 65 7.65 6.03 -6.87
N TYR A 66 7.82 6.51 -8.11
CA TYR A 66 6.76 6.59 -9.09
C TYR A 66 6.29 5.19 -9.53
N ASN A 67 7.24 4.31 -9.86
CA ASN A 67 6.94 2.92 -10.22
C ASN A 67 6.27 2.15 -9.06
N PHE A 68 6.80 2.28 -7.85
CA PHE A 68 6.25 1.60 -6.70
C PHE A 68 4.85 2.11 -6.31
N ARG A 69 4.56 3.41 -6.49
CA ARG A 69 3.20 3.93 -6.35
C ARG A 69 2.26 3.38 -7.41
N LEU A 70 2.70 3.28 -8.65
CA LEU A 70 1.89 2.69 -9.73
C LEU A 70 1.49 1.25 -9.39
N LEU A 71 2.42 0.46 -8.85
CA LEU A 71 2.16 -0.91 -8.40
C LEU A 71 1.16 -0.94 -7.25
N LEU A 72 1.37 -0.15 -6.20
CA LEU A 72 0.45 -0.06 -5.06
C LEU A 72 -0.96 0.43 -5.41
N MET A 73 -1.10 1.18 -6.51
CA MET A 73 -2.38 1.66 -7.01
C MET A 73 -3.17 0.59 -7.78
N ASN A 74 -2.53 -0.53 -8.15
CA ASN A 74 -3.10 -1.61 -8.95
C ASN A 74 -3.15 -2.97 -8.25
N VAL A 75 -2.35 -3.20 -7.19
CA VAL A 75 -2.34 -4.48 -6.45
C VAL A 75 -3.28 -4.44 -5.23
N ARG A 76 -4.24 -5.36 -5.20
CA ARG A 76 -5.24 -5.50 -4.13
C ARG A 76 -4.76 -6.39 -2.99
N GLY A 77 -4.91 -5.90 -1.76
CA GLY A 77 -4.60 -6.64 -0.53
C GLY A 77 -3.20 -7.27 -0.46
N PRO A 78 -2.11 -6.62 -0.90
CA PRO A 78 -0.78 -7.19 -0.80
C PRO A 78 -0.40 -7.40 0.67
N LYS A 79 0.18 -8.57 0.98
CA LYS A 79 0.61 -8.94 2.34
C LYS A 79 2.11 -8.74 2.54
N LEU A 80 2.86 -8.67 1.45
CA LEU A 80 4.29 -8.44 1.40
C LEU A 80 4.65 -7.47 0.26
N TYR A 81 5.85 -6.91 0.33
CA TYR A 81 6.43 -6.14 -0.77
C TYR A 81 6.49 -6.98 -2.06
N GLU A 82 6.83 -8.27 -1.93
CA GLU A 82 6.90 -9.23 -3.03
C GLU A 82 5.54 -9.46 -3.71
N ASP A 83 4.44 -9.32 -2.97
CA ASP A 83 3.09 -9.39 -3.58
C ASP A 83 2.79 -8.14 -4.40
N SER A 84 3.35 -6.99 -4.01
CA SER A 84 3.13 -5.71 -4.68
C SER A 84 3.88 -5.60 -6.01
N ILE A 85 4.95 -6.37 -6.21
CA ILE A 85 5.67 -6.47 -7.49
C ILE A 85 5.10 -7.55 -8.41
N LYS A 86 4.10 -8.32 -7.96
CA LYS A 86 3.46 -9.38 -8.73
C LYS A 86 2.18 -8.83 -9.36
N VAL A 87 2.30 -8.25 -10.55
CA VAL A 87 1.15 -7.80 -11.35
C VAL A 87 0.84 -8.91 -12.35
N ASP A 88 -0.37 -9.47 -12.27
CA ASP A 88 -0.90 -10.44 -13.24
C ASP A 88 -0.03 -11.72 -13.40
N GLY A 89 0.48 -12.26 -12.28
CA GLY A 89 1.27 -13.49 -12.29
C GLY A 89 2.70 -13.36 -12.80
N LYS A 90 3.08 -12.20 -13.38
CA LYS A 90 4.47 -11.86 -13.67
C LYS A 90 5.09 -11.09 -12.51
N TYR A 91 6.24 -11.58 -12.04
CA TYR A 91 7.11 -10.76 -11.21
C TYR A 91 7.60 -9.60 -12.07
N CYS A 92 7.31 -8.36 -11.67
CA CYS A 92 8.09 -7.21 -12.14
C CYS A 92 9.49 -7.35 -11.52
N SER A 93 10.36 -8.12 -12.17
CA SER A 93 11.77 -8.29 -11.81
C SER A 93 12.59 -7.00 -11.92
N THR A 94 12.00 -5.92 -12.43
CA THR A 94 12.69 -4.68 -12.75
C THR A 94 12.63 -3.67 -11.62
N PHE A 95 13.31 -3.99 -10.52
CA PHE A 95 14.11 -2.97 -9.83
C PHE A 95 15.56 -2.91 -10.36
N ARG A 96 15.93 -3.82 -11.27
CA ARG A 96 17.17 -3.78 -12.06
C ARG A 96 16.91 -4.35 -13.44
N GLU A 97 16.81 -3.48 -14.43
CA GLU A 97 17.38 -3.67 -15.77
C GLU A 97 17.28 -2.31 -16.48
N SER A 98 18.15 -1.40 -16.06
CA SER A 98 18.68 -0.40 -16.97
C SER A 98 20.20 -0.54 -16.88
N THR A 99 20.69 -1.24 -17.91
CA THR A 99 22.08 -1.45 -18.33
C THR A 99 22.86 -2.54 -17.59
#